data_AF-A0A6C1QIE2-F1
#
_entry.id   AF-A0A6C1QIE2-F1
#
_cell.length_a   1.000
_cell.length_b   1.000
_cell.length_c   1.000
_cell.angle_alpha   90.00
_cell.angle_beta   90.00
_cell.angle_gamma   90.00
#
_symmetry.space_group_name_H-M   'P 1'
#
loop_
_entity.id
_entity.type
_entity.pdbx_description
1 polymer ?
#
loop_
_entity_poly.entity_id
_entity_poly.type
_entity_poly.pdbx_seq_one_letter_code
_entity_poly.pdbx_strand_id
1 'polypeptide(L)'
;MENEKSTSGESTEKNTAELIDKVFNAVDYYDRVDALKEIDDQEILRKVAANDPDYYVRQTATERINDPEVLMQIALNDSDYYVRVAAVKKITDARTLAHIVLKSQEDYYICKDALAKINDDTVLFDLVKEITDRDIMKSAVESISNQEILTHIARTHEDFYVRSDALKKIFDESILIEIARNDDDYYVRALATERLQDMDVIRHMAFNDPDYYVRNKAVEKIEDAGTLMEIVRKDADFEVRKKAISRINDKGTLQELLNEIDDHYIVRKINNRLAEL
;
A
#
# COMPACT_ATOMS: atom_id res chain seq x y z
N MET A 1 23.47 65.79 14.80
CA MET A 1 23.53 64.42 14.24
C MET A 1 22.43 63.60 14.90
N GLU A 2 21.19 63.92 14.59
CA GLU A 2 19.98 63.18 14.98
C GLU A 2 19.03 63.44 13.82
N ASN A 3 18.85 62.45 12.93
CA ASN A 3 17.70 62.33 11.99
C ASN A 3 17.84 61.19 10.97
N GLU A 4 18.96 60.47 10.89
CA GLU A 4 19.12 59.38 9.91
C GLU A 4 18.66 57.99 10.39
N LYS A 5 18.24 57.84 11.65
CA LYS A 5 17.68 56.57 12.17
C LYS A 5 16.14 56.47 12.13
N SER A 6 15.42 57.56 11.84
CA SER A 6 13.94 57.58 11.88
C SER A 6 13.29 57.20 10.55
N THR A 7 13.95 57.48 9.42
CA THR A 7 13.35 57.34 8.08
C THR A 7 13.37 55.92 7.53
N SER A 8 14.34 55.08 7.95
CA SER A 8 14.40 53.68 7.51
C SER A 8 13.30 52.83 8.15
N GLY A 9 13.06 53.00 9.45
CA GLY A 9 11.99 52.31 10.19
C GLY A 9 10.59 52.62 9.66
N GLU A 10 10.29 53.90 9.40
CA GLU A 10 9.00 54.32 8.83
C GLU A 10 8.75 53.76 7.42
N SER A 11 9.79 53.66 6.59
CA SER A 11 9.67 53.10 5.23
C SER A 11 9.43 51.58 5.23
N THR A 12 10.04 50.86 6.18
CA THR A 12 9.84 49.41 6.34
C THR A 12 8.45 49.12 6.92
N GLU A 13 8.02 49.86 7.95
CA GLU A 13 6.69 49.69 8.55
C GLU A 13 5.56 50.00 7.55
N LYS A 14 5.73 51.05 6.73
CA LYS A 14 4.76 51.37 5.68
C LYS A 14 4.68 50.28 4.61
N ASN A 15 5.82 49.71 4.21
CA ASN A 15 5.85 48.59 3.26
C ASN A 15 5.19 47.34 3.85
N THR A 16 5.43 47.04 5.13
CA THR A 16 4.75 45.93 5.81
C THR A 16 3.24 46.13 5.90
N ALA A 17 2.77 47.34 6.21
CA ALA A 17 1.33 47.62 6.25
C ALA A 17 0.67 47.48 4.86
N GLU A 18 1.34 47.92 3.79
CA GLU A 18 0.85 47.75 2.41
C GLU A 18 0.81 46.27 2.00
N LEU A 19 1.80 45.46 2.40
CA LEU A 19 1.78 44.01 2.16
C LEU A 19 0.62 43.33 2.90
N ILE A 20 0.39 43.69 4.16
CA ILE A 20 -0.71 43.13 4.96
C ILE A 20 -2.06 43.51 4.34
N ASP A 21 -2.24 44.76 3.92
CA ASP A 21 -3.47 45.20 3.24
C ASP A 21 -3.71 44.37 1.97
N LYS A 22 -2.67 44.19 1.13
CA LYS A 22 -2.78 43.34 -0.07
C LYS A 22 -3.17 41.91 0.26
N VAL A 23 -2.54 41.30 1.27
CA VAL A 23 -2.83 39.91 1.69
C VAL A 23 -4.30 39.71 2.04
N PHE A 24 -4.98 40.70 2.61
CA PHE A 24 -6.38 40.55 3.03
C PHE A 24 -7.41 41.12 2.05
N ASN A 25 -7.05 42.16 1.29
CA ASN A 25 -8.01 42.98 0.56
C ASN A 25 -7.82 42.98 -0.96
N ALA A 26 -6.72 42.43 -1.49
CA ALA A 26 -6.54 42.39 -2.94
C ALA A 26 -7.57 41.47 -3.60
N VAL A 27 -8.20 41.98 -4.67
CA VAL A 27 -9.26 41.25 -5.40
C VAL A 27 -8.68 40.05 -6.15
N ASP A 28 -7.54 40.24 -6.82
CA ASP A 28 -6.84 39.16 -7.51
C ASP A 28 -6.11 38.27 -6.50
N TYR A 29 -6.30 36.96 -6.61
CA TYR A 29 -5.64 36.00 -5.73
C TYR A 29 -4.12 35.95 -5.98
N TYR A 30 -3.65 36.29 -7.19
CA TYR A 30 -2.23 36.39 -7.50
C TYR A 30 -1.55 37.48 -6.67
N ASP A 31 -2.19 38.64 -6.53
CA ASP A 31 -1.67 39.74 -5.71
C ASP A 31 -1.57 39.34 -4.22
N ARG A 32 -2.54 38.58 -3.72
CA ARG A 32 -2.52 38.03 -2.35
C ARG A 32 -1.37 37.03 -2.18
N VAL A 33 -1.19 36.12 -3.12
CA VAL A 33 -0.09 35.13 -3.12
C VAL A 33 1.27 35.82 -3.17
N ASP A 34 1.45 36.82 -4.04
CA ASP A 34 2.72 37.53 -4.15
C ASP A 34 3.05 38.31 -2.87
N ALA A 35 2.05 38.95 -2.26
CA ALA A 35 2.23 39.59 -0.96
C ALA A 35 2.55 38.57 0.15
N LEU A 36 1.90 37.40 0.18
CA LEU A 36 2.18 36.34 1.14
C LEU A 36 3.61 35.81 1.06
N LYS A 37 4.25 35.86 -0.12
CA LYS A 37 5.65 35.43 -0.27
C LYS A 37 6.62 36.28 0.54
N GLU A 38 6.24 37.50 0.89
CA GLU A 38 7.02 38.44 1.69
C GLU A 38 6.57 38.52 3.16
N ILE A 39 5.56 37.74 3.57
CA ILE A 39 5.05 37.72 4.95
C ILE A 39 5.55 36.48 5.71
N ASP A 40 6.23 36.73 6.83
CA ASP A 40 6.68 35.69 7.77
C ASP A 40 5.89 35.65 9.08
N ASP A 41 5.00 36.63 9.30
CA ASP A 41 4.15 36.71 10.49
C ASP A 41 3.21 35.50 10.56
N GLN A 42 3.43 34.64 11.55
CA GLN A 42 2.69 33.38 11.69
C GLN A 42 1.21 33.60 12.01
N GLU A 43 0.83 34.69 12.68
CA GLU A 43 -0.58 34.99 12.96
C GLU A 43 -1.31 35.42 11.69
N ILE A 44 -0.64 36.17 10.81
CA ILE A 44 -1.19 36.53 9.50
C ILE A 44 -1.33 35.28 8.63
N LEU A 45 -0.28 34.44 8.54
CA LEU A 45 -0.32 33.19 7.77
C LEU A 45 -1.45 32.27 8.25
N ARG A 46 -1.64 32.12 9.57
CA ARG A 46 -2.77 31.36 10.16
C ARG A 46 -4.12 31.91 9.73
N LYS A 47 -4.32 33.23 9.82
CA LYS A 47 -5.59 33.88 9.45
C LYS A 47 -5.92 33.66 7.97
N VAL A 48 -4.93 33.79 7.10
CA VAL A 48 -5.11 33.62 5.66
C VAL A 48 -5.38 32.15 5.32
N ALA A 49 -4.60 31.22 5.87
CA ALA A 49 -4.82 29.79 5.69
C ALA A 49 -6.19 29.31 6.19
N ALA A 50 -6.80 29.99 7.16
CA ALA A 50 -8.11 29.62 7.68
C ALA A 50 -9.30 30.26 6.95
N ASN A 51 -9.12 31.42 6.28
CA ASN A 51 -10.26 32.24 5.86
C ASN A 51 -10.22 32.72 4.40
N ASP A 52 -9.10 32.60 3.67
CA ASP A 52 -9.07 33.09 2.30
C ASP A 52 -10.04 32.29 1.41
N PRO A 53 -10.89 32.95 0.60
CA PRO A 53 -11.85 32.24 -0.25
C PRO A 53 -11.17 31.38 -1.31
N ASP A 54 -9.95 31.72 -1.73
CA ASP A 54 -9.21 31.00 -2.75
C ASP A 54 -8.30 29.93 -2.13
N TYR A 55 -8.48 28.68 -2.57
CA TYR A 55 -7.73 27.54 -2.03
C TYR A 55 -6.22 27.66 -2.29
N TYR A 56 -5.80 28.29 -3.38
CA TYR A 56 -4.38 28.43 -3.72
C TYR A 56 -3.69 29.45 -2.80
N VAL A 57 -4.42 30.49 -2.37
CA VAL A 57 -3.95 31.43 -1.35
C VAL A 57 -3.83 30.72 0.01
N ARG A 58 -4.85 29.94 0.40
CA ARG A 58 -4.78 29.14 1.64
C ARG A 58 -3.65 28.12 1.63
N GLN A 59 -3.43 27.45 0.49
CA GLN A 59 -2.32 26.53 0.30
C GLN A 59 -0.98 27.25 0.47
N THR A 60 -0.79 28.38 -0.20
CA THR A 60 0.44 29.19 -0.11
C THR A 60 0.74 29.61 1.33
N ALA A 61 -0.29 30.06 2.07
CA ALA A 61 -0.14 30.38 3.48
C ALA A 61 0.22 29.15 4.31
N THR A 62 -0.47 28.02 4.10
CA THR A 62 -0.23 26.74 4.78
C THR A 62 1.20 26.24 4.61
N GLU A 63 1.77 26.36 3.41
CA GLU A 63 3.16 25.98 3.11
C GLU A 63 4.19 26.76 3.94
N ARG A 64 3.81 27.92 4.51
CA ARG A 64 4.67 28.77 5.35
C ARG A 64 4.35 28.70 6.86
N ILE A 65 3.30 27.99 7.27
CA ILE A 65 2.96 27.80 8.69
C ILE A 65 3.90 26.77 9.32
N ASN A 66 4.41 27.04 10.52
CA ASN A 66 5.32 26.14 11.25
C ASN A 66 4.70 25.52 12.52
N ASP A 67 3.49 25.92 12.90
CA ASP A 67 2.81 25.40 14.09
C ASP A 67 2.20 24.01 13.78
N PRO A 68 2.65 22.94 14.46
CA PRO A 68 2.15 21.59 14.21
C PRO A 68 0.66 21.42 14.50
N GLU A 69 0.13 22.10 15.52
CA GLU A 69 -1.29 22.00 15.88
C GLU A 69 -2.15 22.65 14.78
N VAL A 70 -1.73 23.81 14.28
CA VAL A 70 -2.43 24.48 13.16
C VAL A 70 -2.38 23.62 11.90
N LEU A 71 -1.21 23.06 11.56
CA LEU A 71 -1.07 22.18 10.40
C LEU A 71 -1.98 20.96 10.51
N MET A 72 -2.08 20.34 11.69
CA MET A 72 -3.01 19.23 11.91
C MET A 72 -4.47 19.69 11.71
N GLN A 73 -4.87 20.85 12.24
CA GLN A 73 -6.23 21.35 12.04
C GLN A 73 -6.54 21.64 10.56
N ILE A 74 -5.59 22.17 9.80
CA ILE A 74 -5.76 22.40 8.36
C ILE A 74 -5.89 21.06 7.61
N ALA A 75 -5.03 20.09 7.91
CA ALA A 75 -5.08 18.76 7.30
C ALA A 75 -6.42 18.03 7.54
N LEU A 76 -7.03 18.24 8.71
CA LEU A 76 -8.30 17.63 9.10
C LEU A 76 -9.52 18.34 8.52
N ASN A 77 -9.49 19.67 8.39
CA ASN A 77 -10.72 20.46 8.23
C ASN A 77 -10.80 21.33 6.96
N ASP A 78 -9.70 21.63 6.26
CA ASP A 78 -9.82 22.45 5.05
C ASP A 78 -10.67 21.73 3.98
N SER A 79 -11.53 22.46 3.28
CA SER A 79 -12.41 21.86 2.27
C SER A 79 -11.66 21.40 1.01
N ASP A 80 -10.47 21.95 0.75
CA ASP A 80 -9.71 21.71 -0.46
C ASP A 80 -8.57 20.71 -0.22
N TYR A 81 -8.51 19.68 -1.06
CA TYR A 81 -7.50 18.62 -1.01
C TYR A 81 -6.07 19.16 -1.08
N TYR A 82 -5.79 20.18 -1.91
CA TYR A 82 -4.44 20.72 -2.07
C TYR A 82 -3.97 21.47 -0.84
N VAL A 83 -4.88 22.12 -0.12
CA VAL A 83 -4.56 22.77 1.16
C VAL A 83 -4.28 21.72 2.24
N ARG A 84 -5.14 20.70 2.34
CA ARG A 84 -4.95 19.59 3.30
C ARG A 84 -3.63 18.85 3.07
N VAL A 85 -3.31 18.51 1.82
CA VAL A 85 -2.05 17.80 1.51
C VAL A 85 -0.81 18.70 1.73
N ALA A 86 -0.92 20.02 1.52
CA ALA A 86 0.16 20.95 1.87
C ALA A 86 0.45 20.91 3.37
N ALA A 87 -0.59 20.86 4.22
CA ALA A 87 -0.43 20.69 5.65
C ALA A 87 0.18 19.33 6.01
N VAL A 88 -0.35 18.23 5.46
CA VAL A 88 0.21 16.86 5.66
C VAL A 88 1.69 16.81 5.30
N LYS A 89 2.10 17.42 4.19
CA LYS A 89 3.50 17.45 3.75
C LYS A 89 4.45 18.09 4.76
N LYS A 90 3.97 19.04 5.56
CA LYS A 90 4.76 19.73 6.60
C LYS A 90 4.81 18.99 7.93
N ILE A 91 3.85 18.11 8.22
CA ILE A 91 3.81 17.34 9.46
C ILE A 91 4.87 16.23 9.41
N THR A 92 5.68 16.13 10.46
CA THR A 92 6.74 15.11 10.60
C THR A 92 6.47 14.11 11.72
N ASP A 93 5.63 14.46 12.69
CA ASP A 93 5.29 13.56 13.80
C ASP A 93 4.39 12.41 13.32
N ALA A 94 4.88 11.18 13.50
CA ALA A 94 4.21 9.97 13.04
C ALA A 94 2.82 9.79 13.67
N ARG A 95 2.65 10.14 14.95
CA ARG A 95 1.37 9.97 15.67
C ARG A 95 0.33 11.00 15.21
N THR A 96 0.77 12.21 14.87
CA THR A 96 -0.08 13.26 14.30
C THR A 96 -0.57 12.85 12.91
N LEU A 97 0.31 12.29 12.07
CA LEU A 97 -0.08 11.71 10.77
C LEU A 97 -1.07 10.54 10.94
N ALA A 98 -0.82 9.63 11.89
CA ALA A 98 -1.73 8.54 12.20
C ALA A 98 -3.11 9.05 12.66
N HIS A 99 -3.14 10.11 13.48
CA HIS A 99 -4.39 10.76 13.87
C HIS A 99 -5.17 11.31 12.67
N ILE A 100 -4.48 11.93 11.71
CA ILE A 100 -5.10 12.41 10.46
C ILE A 100 -5.71 11.25 9.68
N VAL A 101 -4.99 10.13 9.53
CA VAL A 101 -5.52 8.92 8.85
C VAL A 101 -6.82 8.45 9.51
N LEU A 102 -6.85 8.34 10.84
CA LEU A 102 -8.02 7.86 11.56
C LEU A 102 -9.24 8.79 11.45
N LYS A 103 -8.99 10.10 11.34
CA LYS A 103 -10.05 11.12 11.29
C LYS A 103 -10.48 11.52 9.88
N SER A 104 -9.84 10.97 8.85
CA SER A 104 -10.12 11.30 7.45
C SER A 104 -10.31 10.06 6.58
N GLN A 105 -10.81 8.95 7.14
CA GLN A 105 -10.97 7.68 6.41
C GLN A 105 -11.96 7.76 5.23
N GLU A 106 -12.81 8.78 5.19
CA GLU A 106 -13.66 9.10 4.02
C GLU A 106 -12.88 9.67 2.82
N ASP A 107 -11.64 10.12 3.03
CA ASP A 107 -10.74 10.62 2.00
C ASP A 107 -9.51 9.72 1.85
N TYR A 108 -9.61 8.78 0.91
CA TYR A 108 -8.55 7.84 0.58
C TYR A 108 -7.22 8.53 0.24
N TYR A 109 -7.26 9.65 -0.50
CA TYR A 109 -6.04 10.29 -0.97
C TYR A 109 -5.28 10.97 0.17
N ILE A 110 -6.00 11.67 1.07
CA ILE A 110 -5.36 12.26 2.26
C ILE A 110 -4.80 11.18 3.19
N CYS A 111 -5.55 10.09 3.42
CA CYS A 111 -5.03 8.97 4.18
C CYS A 111 -3.76 8.39 3.56
N LYS A 112 -3.75 8.17 2.25
CA LYS A 112 -2.58 7.66 1.52
C LYS A 112 -1.37 8.59 1.63
N ASP A 113 -1.57 9.90 1.47
CA ASP A 113 -0.48 10.88 1.59
C ASP A 113 0.07 10.97 3.01
N ALA A 114 -0.79 10.86 4.02
CA ALA A 114 -0.37 10.82 5.42
C ALA A 114 0.40 9.52 5.74
N LEU A 115 -0.12 8.36 5.33
CA LEU A 115 0.52 7.06 5.50
C LEU A 115 1.91 7.00 4.86
N ALA A 116 2.08 7.59 3.67
CA ALA A 116 3.36 7.64 2.98
C ALA A 116 4.44 8.44 3.73
N LYS A 117 4.06 9.27 4.72
CA LYS A 117 4.98 10.05 5.55
C LYS A 117 5.26 9.43 6.92
N ILE A 118 4.51 8.41 7.34
CA ILE A 118 4.73 7.74 8.63
C ILE A 118 5.96 6.85 8.51
N ASN A 119 7.10 7.32 9.02
CA ASN A 119 8.36 6.57 9.08
C ASN A 119 8.54 5.90 10.45
N ASP A 120 7.49 5.21 10.91
CA ASP A 120 7.48 4.47 12.18
C ASP A 120 6.58 3.25 12.04
N ASP A 121 7.19 2.08 11.87
CA ASP A 121 6.45 0.82 11.68
C ASP A 121 5.61 0.43 12.90
N THR A 122 5.98 0.89 14.10
CA THR A 122 5.19 0.62 15.32
C THR A 122 3.90 1.44 15.31
N VAL A 123 3.97 2.69 14.88
CA VAL A 123 2.78 3.55 14.69
C VAL A 123 1.90 3.01 13.57
N LEU A 124 2.48 2.57 12.45
CA LEU A 124 1.71 1.92 11.38
C LEU A 124 1.03 0.64 11.85
N PHE A 125 1.71 -0.17 12.66
CA PHE A 125 1.15 -1.41 13.21
C PHE A 125 -0.03 -1.16 14.15
N ASP A 126 0.06 -0.16 15.02
CA ASP A 126 -1.07 0.23 15.87
C ASP A 126 -2.23 0.76 15.04
N LEU A 127 -1.93 1.55 14.01
CA LEU A 127 -2.92 2.12 13.10
C LEU A 127 -3.71 1.04 12.33
N VAL A 128 -3.06 -0.05 11.88
CA VAL A 128 -3.71 -1.18 11.21
C VAL A 128 -4.85 -1.77 12.04
N LYS A 129 -4.76 -1.72 13.38
CA LYS A 129 -5.80 -2.26 14.30
C LYS A 129 -7.04 -1.36 14.38
N GLU A 130 -6.93 -0.10 13.99
CA GLU A 130 -7.97 0.92 14.15
C GLU A 130 -8.58 1.38 12.81
N ILE A 131 -7.90 1.15 11.69
CA ILE A 131 -8.44 1.44 10.35
C ILE A 131 -9.62 0.52 10.07
N THR A 132 -10.69 1.09 9.52
CA THR A 132 -11.88 0.34 9.09
C THR A 132 -12.00 0.19 7.58
N ASP A 133 -11.42 1.12 6.82
CA ASP A 133 -11.42 1.05 5.36
C ASP A 133 -10.31 0.11 4.86
N ARG A 134 -10.69 -0.87 4.02
CA ARG A 134 -9.78 -1.91 3.52
C ARG A 134 -8.64 -1.32 2.70
N ASP A 135 -8.91 -0.36 1.81
CA ASP A 135 -7.87 0.17 0.92
C ASP A 135 -6.88 1.07 1.66
N ILE A 136 -7.35 1.78 2.70
CA ILE A 136 -6.49 2.50 3.63
C ILE A 136 -5.67 1.52 4.48
N MET A 137 -6.28 0.44 4.97
CA MET A 137 -5.59 -0.58 5.78
C MET A 137 -4.50 -1.27 4.96
N LYS A 138 -4.81 -1.64 3.72
CA LYS A 138 -3.83 -2.16 2.77
C LYS A 138 -2.67 -1.17 2.58
N SER A 139 -2.97 0.11 2.38
CA SER A 139 -1.92 1.14 2.23
C SER A 139 -1.04 1.24 3.47
N ALA A 140 -1.61 1.10 4.68
CA ALA A 140 -0.86 1.10 5.92
C ALA A 140 0.08 -0.12 6.04
N VAL A 141 -0.41 -1.32 5.71
CA VAL A 141 0.43 -2.54 5.66
C VAL A 141 1.51 -2.44 4.60
N GLU A 142 1.20 -1.88 3.42
CA GLU A 142 2.16 -1.64 2.35
C GLU A 142 3.25 -0.62 2.75
N SER A 143 2.99 0.28 3.70
CA SER A 143 4.00 1.18 4.26
C SER A 143 4.94 0.51 5.28
N ILE A 144 4.54 -0.60 5.92
CA ILE A 144 5.36 -1.26 6.96
C ILE A 144 6.55 -1.99 6.35
N SER A 145 7.77 -1.75 6.84
CA SER A 145 8.99 -2.41 6.32
C SER A 145 9.62 -3.43 7.28
N ASN A 146 9.35 -3.34 8.58
CA ASN A 146 9.83 -4.26 9.60
C ASN A 146 9.29 -5.68 9.39
N GLN A 147 10.20 -6.64 9.21
CA GLN A 147 9.85 -8.04 8.94
C GLN A 147 9.18 -8.75 10.11
N GLU A 148 9.50 -8.41 11.36
CA GLU A 148 8.86 -9.01 12.54
C GLU A 148 7.39 -8.57 12.63
N ILE A 149 7.12 -7.28 12.37
CA ILE A 149 5.75 -6.74 12.33
C ILE A 149 4.96 -7.35 11.18
N LEU A 150 5.52 -7.37 9.96
CA LEU A 150 4.88 -8.00 8.81
C LEU A 150 4.57 -9.48 9.07
N THR A 151 5.51 -10.22 9.67
CA THR A 151 5.33 -11.61 10.05
C THR A 151 4.23 -11.77 11.09
N HIS A 152 4.16 -10.89 12.08
CA HIS A 152 3.09 -10.91 13.06
C HIS A 152 1.72 -10.71 12.39
N ILE A 153 1.56 -9.67 11.56
CA ILE A 153 0.32 -9.42 10.81
C ILE A 153 -0.05 -10.63 9.94
N ALA A 154 0.91 -11.18 9.19
CA ALA A 154 0.69 -12.32 8.30
C ALA A 154 0.30 -13.61 9.04
N ARG A 155 0.62 -13.74 10.34
CA ARG A 155 0.24 -14.89 11.17
C ARG A 155 -1.08 -14.72 11.91
N THR A 156 -1.40 -13.50 12.34
CA THR A 156 -2.42 -13.30 13.38
C THR A 156 -3.59 -12.42 12.97
N HIS A 157 -3.52 -11.69 11.85
CA HIS A 157 -4.63 -10.82 11.46
C HIS A 157 -5.87 -11.66 11.08
N GLU A 158 -7.06 -11.25 11.53
CA GLU A 158 -8.30 -12.00 11.29
C GLU A 158 -8.70 -12.02 9.82
N ASP A 159 -8.56 -10.89 9.13
CA ASP A 159 -8.83 -10.76 7.69
C ASP A 159 -7.67 -11.34 6.86
N PHE A 160 -7.98 -12.34 6.03
CA PHE A 160 -7.04 -13.00 5.15
C PHE A 160 -6.48 -12.08 4.06
N TYR A 161 -7.21 -11.03 3.64
CA TYR A 161 -6.69 -10.04 2.69
C TYR A 161 -5.52 -9.27 3.31
N VAL A 162 -5.62 -8.94 4.60
CA VAL A 162 -4.57 -8.21 5.33
C VAL A 162 -3.37 -9.12 5.58
N ARG A 163 -3.60 -10.38 5.96
CA ARG A 163 -2.53 -11.40 6.02
C ARG A 163 -1.81 -11.51 4.67
N SER A 164 -2.57 -11.56 3.58
CA SER A 164 -2.04 -11.62 2.21
C SER A 164 -1.22 -10.39 1.83
N ASP A 165 -1.66 -9.18 2.22
CA ASP A 165 -0.93 -7.95 1.94
C ASP A 165 0.40 -7.90 2.70
N ALA A 166 0.42 -8.33 3.96
CA ALA A 166 1.67 -8.45 4.73
C ALA A 166 2.61 -9.52 4.13
N LEU A 167 2.06 -10.69 3.76
CA LEU A 167 2.81 -11.79 3.16
C LEU A 167 3.56 -11.39 1.89
N LYS A 168 3.01 -10.48 1.08
CA LYS A 168 3.68 -9.98 -0.13
C LYS A 168 5.04 -9.33 0.15
N LYS A 169 5.25 -8.84 1.37
CA LYS A 169 6.49 -8.17 1.79
C LYS A 169 7.42 -9.06 2.64
N ILE A 170 7.04 -10.31 2.91
CA ILE A 170 7.86 -11.27 3.66
C ILE A 170 8.77 -12.06 2.73
N PHE A 171 10.07 -12.10 3.01
CA PHE A 171 11.06 -12.83 2.21
C PHE A 171 11.75 -13.98 2.95
N ASP A 172 11.50 -14.14 4.24
CA ASP A 172 12.01 -15.28 5.01
C ASP A 172 11.30 -16.57 4.57
N GLU A 173 12.06 -17.49 3.95
CA GLU A 173 11.52 -18.74 3.42
C GLU A 173 10.94 -19.65 4.52
N SER A 174 11.48 -19.63 5.74
CA SER A 174 10.94 -20.43 6.84
C SER A 174 9.54 -19.98 7.23
N ILE A 175 9.28 -18.67 7.20
CA ILE A 175 7.97 -18.07 7.43
C ILE A 175 7.01 -18.40 6.28
N LEU A 176 7.48 -18.34 5.03
CA LEU A 176 6.67 -18.73 3.87
C LEU A 176 6.27 -20.20 3.95
N ILE A 177 7.17 -21.10 4.35
CA ILE A 177 6.88 -22.53 4.53
C ILE A 177 5.85 -22.74 5.65
N GLU A 178 6.00 -22.04 6.78
CA GLU A 178 5.05 -22.11 7.88
C GLU A 178 3.65 -21.69 7.45
N ILE A 179 3.53 -20.53 6.79
CA ILE A 179 2.24 -19.99 6.33
C ILE A 179 1.64 -20.90 5.25
N ALA A 180 2.45 -21.35 4.27
CA ALA A 180 2.00 -22.26 3.23
C ALA A 180 1.40 -23.56 3.79
N ARG A 181 1.92 -24.05 4.91
CA ARG A 181 1.44 -25.31 5.52
C ARG A 181 0.25 -25.14 6.45
N ASN A 182 0.11 -23.98 7.09
CA ASN A 182 -0.73 -23.86 8.28
C ASN A 182 -1.78 -22.73 8.23
N ASP A 183 -1.73 -21.79 7.30
CA ASP A 183 -2.77 -20.74 7.26
C ASP A 183 -4.14 -21.37 6.96
N ASP A 184 -5.17 -20.96 7.70
CA ASP A 184 -6.51 -21.52 7.55
C ASP A 184 -7.11 -21.18 6.17
N ASP A 185 -6.73 -20.05 5.59
CA ASP A 185 -7.24 -19.58 4.31
C ASP A 185 -6.40 -20.09 3.14
N TYR A 186 -7.07 -20.74 2.18
CA TYR A 186 -6.41 -21.34 1.02
C TYR A 186 -5.72 -20.29 0.12
N TYR A 187 -6.23 -19.07 0.06
CA TYR A 187 -5.64 -18.02 -0.76
C TYR A 187 -4.30 -17.55 -0.16
N VAL A 188 -4.22 -17.46 1.16
CA VAL A 188 -2.96 -17.13 1.86
C VAL A 188 -1.93 -18.25 1.68
N ARG A 189 -2.33 -19.52 1.86
CA ARG A 189 -1.47 -20.67 1.59
C ARG A 189 -0.96 -20.70 0.15
N ALA A 190 -1.84 -20.39 -0.81
CA ALA A 190 -1.50 -20.34 -2.23
C ALA A 190 -0.48 -19.24 -2.55
N LEU A 191 -0.66 -18.04 -1.98
CA LEU A 191 0.30 -16.93 -2.13
C LEU A 191 1.68 -17.27 -1.54
N ALA A 192 1.71 -17.93 -0.38
CA ALA A 192 2.95 -18.39 0.22
C ALA A 192 3.63 -19.45 -0.67
N THR A 193 2.84 -20.43 -1.14
CA THR A 193 3.29 -21.51 -2.03
C THR A 193 3.90 -20.98 -3.34
N GLU A 194 3.30 -19.94 -3.93
CA GLU A 194 3.81 -19.30 -5.15
C GLU A 194 5.24 -18.75 -4.98
N ARG A 195 5.63 -18.40 -3.75
CA ARG A 195 6.93 -17.78 -3.43
C ARG A 195 7.99 -18.76 -2.91
N LEU A 196 7.61 -19.98 -2.52
CA LEU A 196 8.55 -21.01 -2.02
C LEU A 196 9.66 -21.35 -3.02
N GLN A 197 10.84 -21.71 -2.55
CA GLN A 197 11.94 -22.21 -3.40
C GLN A 197 12.26 -23.68 -3.10
N ASP A 198 12.02 -24.15 -1.88
CA ASP A 198 12.18 -25.54 -1.49
C ASP A 198 11.24 -26.47 -2.29
N MET A 199 11.84 -27.27 -3.18
CA MET A 199 11.11 -28.18 -4.06
C MET A 199 10.44 -29.34 -3.33
N ASP A 200 10.96 -29.78 -2.19
CA ASP A 200 10.34 -30.85 -1.40
C ASP A 200 9.08 -30.33 -0.70
N VAL A 201 9.11 -29.08 -0.21
CA VAL A 201 7.90 -28.42 0.29
C VAL A 201 6.89 -28.19 -0.83
N ILE A 202 7.31 -27.69 -1.99
CA ILE A 202 6.43 -27.48 -3.14
C ILE A 202 5.75 -28.80 -3.56
N ARG A 203 6.51 -29.89 -3.68
CA ARG A 203 5.94 -31.22 -3.97
C ARG A 203 4.94 -31.63 -2.90
N HIS A 204 5.28 -31.45 -1.62
CA HIS A 204 4.37 -31.76 -0.53
C HIS A 204 3.05 -30.99 -0.67
N MET A 205 3.10 -29.68 -0.92
CA MET A 205 1.91 -28.87 -1.16
C MET A 205 1.10 -29.36 -2.36
N ALA A 206 1.77 -29.72 -3.47
CA ALA A 206 1.12 -30.19 -4.69
C ALA A 206 0.34 -31.50 -4.52
N PHE A 207 0.74 -32.37 -3.59
CA PHE A 207 0.07 -33.64 -3.34
C PHE A 207 -0.93 -33.59 -2.17
N ASN A 208 -0.70 -32.72 -1.18
CA ASN A 208 -1.34 -32.87 0.12
C ASN A 208 -2.17 -31.67 0.58
N ASP A 209 -2.08 -30.49 -0.06
CA ASP A 209 -2.94 -29.38 0.36
C ASP A 209 -4.42 -29.75 0.14
N PRO A 210 -5.31 -29.52 1.12
CA PRO A 210 -6.73 -29.83 0.96
C PRO A 210 -7.39 -29.07 -0.19
N ASP A 211 -6.91 -27.86 -0.49
CA ASP A 211 -7.48 -27.00 -1.50
C ASP A 211 -6.80 -27.15 -2.87
N TYR A 212 -7.59 -27.38 -3.91
CA TYR A 212 -7.11 -27.61 -5.27
C TYR A 212 -6.41 -26.37 -5.87
N TYR A 213 -6.73 -25.16 -5.41
CA TYR A 213 -6.09 -23.92 -5.86
C TYR A 213 -4.64 -23.86 -5.37
N VAL A 214 -4.39 -24.24 -4.11
CA VAL A 214 -3.02 -24.32 -3.56
C VAL A 214 -2.22 -25.40 -4.27
N ARG A 215 -2.81 -26.60 -4.46
CA ARG A 215 -2.16 -27.67 -5.22
C ARG A 215 -1.82 -27.19 -6.63
N ASN A 216 -2.74 -26.52 -7.34
CA ASN A 216 -2.49 -25.92 -8.65
C ASN A 216 -1.28 -24.97 -8.65
N LYS A 217 -1.19 -24.07 -7.67
CA LYS A 217 -0.07 -23.13 -7.52
C LYS A 217 1.26 -23.84 -7.29
N ALA A 218 1.26 -24.94 -6.53
CA ALA A 218 2.45 -25.76 -6.38
C ALA A 218 2.84 -26.44 -7.70
N VAL A 219 1.88 -27.01 -8.45
CA VAL A 219 2.14 -27.68 -9.75
C VAL A 219 2.73 -26.74 -10.79
N GLU A 220 2.37 -25.45 -10.78
CA GLU A 220 2.97 -24.44 -11.67
C GLU A 220 4.50 -24.37 -11.56
N LYS A 221 5.06 -24.77 -10.42
CA LYS A 221 6.50 -24.73 -10.14
C LYS A 221 7.22 -26.06 -10.38
N ILE A 222 6.49 -27.14 -10.62
CA ILE A 222 7.08 -28.48 -10.79
C ILE A 222 7.50 -28.68 -12.26
N GLU A 223 8.71 -29.19 -12.46
CA GLU A 223 9.27 -29.57 -13.77
C GLU A 223 9.56 -31.07 -13.89
N ASP A 224 9.67 -31.77 -12.76
CA ASP A 224 9.96 -33.19 -12.73
C ASP A 224 8.81 -34.00 -13.36
N ALA A 225 9.11 -34.68 -14.48
CA ALA A 225 8.12 -35.41 -15.26
C ALA A 225 7.43 -36.51 -14.45
N GLY A 226 8.18 -37.25 -13.62
CA GLY A 226 7.62 -38.31 -12.78
C GLY A 226 6.59 -37.79 -11.78
N THR A 227 6.93 -36.70 -11.10
CA THR A 227 6.03 -35.99 -10.17
C THR A 227 4.77 -35.51 -10.89
N LEU A 228 4.91 -34.89 -12.07
CA LEU A 228 3.77 -34.42 -12.86
C LEU A 228 2.86 -35.57 -13.28
N MET A 229 3.42 -36.68 -13.78
CA MET A 229 2.63 -37.86 -14.15
C MET A 229 1.88 -38.42 -12.94
N GLU A 230 2.52 -38.49 -11.77
CA GLU A 230 1.86 -38.97 -10.56
C GLU A 230 0.68 -38.09 -10.15
N ILE A 231 0.81 -36.77 -10.25
CA ILE A 231 -0.29 -35.82 -10.03
C ILE A 231 -1.43 -36.07 -11.04
N VAL A 232 -1.12 -36.24 -12.33
CA VAL A 232 -2.13 -36.53 -13.36
C VAL A 232 -2.87 -37.84 -13.07
N ARG A 233 -2.21 -38.83 -12.48
CA ARG A 233 -2.83 -40.12 -12.12
C ARG A 233 -3.69 -40.05 -10.86
N LYS A 234 -3.25 -39.30 -9.85
CA LYS A 234 -3.78 -39.42 -8.48
C LYS A 234 -4.60 -38.25 -7.97
N ASP A 235 -4.38 -37.03 -8.46
CA ASP A 235 -5.09 -35.87 -7.92
C ASP A 235 -6.60 -36.00 -8.18
N ALA A 236 -7.43 -35.67 -7.20
CA ALA A 236 -8.88 -35.75 -7.32
C ALA A 236 -9.46 -34.61 -8.17
N ASP A 237 -8.77 -33.47 -8.24
CA ASP A 237 -9.24 -32.28 -8.92
C ASP A 237 -8.73 -32.21 -10.36
N PHE A 238 -9.68 -32.02 -11.28
CA PHE A 238 -9.39 -32.03 -12.71
C PHE A 238 -8.55 -30.83 -13.17
N GLU A 239 -8.65 -29.66 -12.52
CA GLU A 239 -7.85 -28.49 -12.87
C GLU A 239 -6.39 -28.71 -12.45
N VAL A 240 -6.14 -29.35 -11.30
CA VAL A 240 -4.77 -29.73 -10.89
C VAL A 240 -4.15 -30.71 -11.89
N ARG A 241 -4.89 -31.77 -12.25
CA ARG A 241 -4.43 -32.75 -13.26
C ARG A 241 -4.16 -32.07 -14.61
N LYS A 242 -5.07 -31.23 -15.07
CA LYS A 242 -4.92 -30.45 -16.31
C LYS A 242 -3.70 -29.53 -16.26
N LYS A 243 -3.45 -28.87 -15.13
CA LYS A 243 -2.24 -28.06 -14.93
C LYS A 243 -0.99 -28.92 -15.04
N ALA A 244 -0.96 -30.09 -14.40
CA ALA A 244 0.18 -31.00 -14.49
C ALA A 244 0.44 -31.46 -15.93
N ILE A 245 -0.61 -31.81 -16.69
CA ILE A 245 -0.48 -32.14 -18.14
C ILE A 245 0.14 -30.98 -18.92
N SER A 246 -0.30 -29.75 -18.68
CA SER A 246 0.23 -28.57 -19.37
C SER A 246 1.72 -28.30 -19.10
N ARG A 247 2.25 -28.85 -17.99
CA ARG A 247 3.66 -28.73 -17.60
C ARG A 247 4.54 -29.83 -18.18
N ILE A 248 3.97 -30.91 -18.71
CA ILE A 248 4.73 -31.99 -19.35
C ILE A 248 5.12 -31.54 -20.78
N ASN A 249 6.43 -31.57 -21.05
CA ASN A 249 7.02 -31.13 -22.32
C ASN A 249 7.61 -32.28 -23.16
N ASP A 250 7.55 -33.51 -22.64
CA ASP A 250 8.05 -34.69 -23.33
C ASP A 250 6.89 -35.49 -23.94
N LYS A 251 6.98 -35.74 -25.26
CA LYS A 251 5.94 -36.48 -26.00
C LYS A 251 5.83 -37.94 -25.56
N GLY A 252 6.95 -38.57 -25.21
CA GLY A 252 6.98 -39.96 -24.74
C GLY A 252 6.19 -40.13 -23.45
N THR A 253 6.43 -39.23 -22.49
CA THR A 253 5.74 -39.14 -21.20
C THR A 253 4.23 -38.97 -21.37
N LEU A 254 3.79 -38.10 -22.29
CA LEU A 254 2.37 -37.92 -22.59
C LEU A 254 1.74 -39.15 -23.26
N GLN A 255 2.47 -39.83 -24.14
CA GLN A 255 2.02 -41.08 -24.77
C GLN A 255 1.90 -42.21 -23.75
N GLU A 256 2.82 -42.29 -22.78
CA GLU A 256 2.73 -43.23 -21.66
C GLU A 256 1.45 -43.00 -20.85
N LEU A 257 1.15 -41.75 -20.49
CA LEU A 257 -0.09 -41.40 -19.77
C LEU A 257 -1.37 -41.78 -20.51
N LEU A 258 -1.39 -41.70 -21.85
CA LEU A 258 -2.56 -42.12 -22.65
C LEU A 258 -2.86 -43.62 -22.52
N ASN A 259 -1.85 -44.45 -22.28
CA ASN A 259 -2.03 -45.89 -22.14
C ASN A 259 -2.54 -46.31 -20.76
N GLU A 260 -2.52 -45.38 -19.79
CA GLU A 260 -2.82 -45.67 -18.38
C GLU A 260 -4.11 -44.99 -17.88
N ILE A 261 -4.59 -43.97 -18.58
CA ILE A 261 -5.70 -43.13 -18.12
C ILE A 261 -6.94 -43.35 -18.98
N ASP A 262 -8.01 -43.82 -18.32
CA ASP A 262 -9.33 -44.02 -18.96
C ASP A 262 -10.24 -42.77 -18.89
N ASP A 263 -9.87 -41.76 -18.10
CA ASP A 263 -10.63 -40.51 -17.97
C ASP A 263 -10.64 -39.75 -19.30
N HIS A 264 -11.77 -39.80 -20.00
CA HIS A 264 -11.94 -39.23 -21.32
C HIS A 264 -11.63 -37.72 -21.38
N TYR A 265 -11.94 -36.95 -20.34
CA TYR A 265 -11.63 -35.52 -20.32
C TYR A 265 -10.12 -35.30 -20.29
N ILE A 266 -9.42 -36.09 -19.48
CA ILE A 266 -7.97 -36.00 -19.30
C ILE A 266 -7.22 -36.53 -20.51
N VAL A 267 -7.66 -37.64 -21.09
CA VAL A 267 -7.20 -38.13 -22.39
C VAL A 267 -7.29 -37.04 -23.46
N ARG A 268 -8.41 -36.30 -23.51
CA ARG A 268 -8.53 -35.16 -24.42
C ARG A 268 -7.52 -34.06 -24.12
N LYS A 269 -7.24 -33.75 -22.85
CA LYS A 269 -6.22 -32.74 -22.48
C LYS A 269 -4.80 -33.19 -22.83
N ILE A 270 -4.48 -34.46 -22.66
CA ILE A 270 -3.20 -35.04 -23.06
C ILE A 270 -3.03 -34.94 -24.58
N ASN A 271 -4.06 -35.33 -25.36
CA ASN A 271 -4.04 -35.22 -26.82
C ASN A 271 -3.87 -33.77 -27.29
N ASN A 272 -4.56 -32.82 -26.66
CA ASN A 272 -4.37 -31.39 -26.95
C ASN A 272 -2.91 -30.96 -26.69
N ARG A 273 -2.34 -31.36 -25.56
CA ARG A 273 -0.95 -31.04 -25.23
C ARG A 273 0.04 -31.67 -26.21
N LEU A 274 -0.17 -32.92 -26.62
CA LEU A 274 0.63 -33.59 -27.64
C LEU A 274 0.62 -32.87 -28.99
N ALA A 275 -0.50 -32.23 -29.34
CA ALA A 275 -0.63 -31.46 -30.58
C ALA A 275 0.05 -30.08 -30.51
N GLU A 276 0.33 -29.56 -29.32
CA GLU A 276 1.05 -28.30 -29.10
C GLU A 276 2.58 -28.45 -29.13
N LEU A 277 3.09 -29.66 -28.87
CA LEU A 277 4.52 -30.01 -28.88
C LEU A 277 4.97 -30.50 -30.27
#